data_AF-A0A257LZJ3-F1
#
_entry.id   AF-A0A257LZJ3-F1
#
_cell.length_a   1.000
_cell.length_b   1.000
_cell.length_c   1.000
_cell.angle_alpha   90.00
_cell.angle_beta   90.00
_cell.angle_gamma   90.00
#
_symmetry.space_group_name_H-M   'P 1'
#
loop_
_entity.id
_entity.type
_entity.pdbx_description
1 polymer ?
#
loop_
_entity_poly.entity_id
_entity_poly.type
_entity_poly.pdbx_seq_one_letter_code
_entity_poly.pdbx_strand_id
1 'polypeptide(L)'
;MKPKKQNRILLSSLTLACLAFVAPSAFAVDFTWDGADTVTTGAQGGTGTWDAITTANWWDGSADVVWPDSGTNNDAIFGGTGGTVTVSSVTANDLTFTSSGYILSGASTLTLNGTTPTITTNASTTPNIGNATNTVIAGSAGLIKAGTSTLNLNGSAVHTFTGGLNIKTGALALNFTNLASPTNLIDQANSLSLGGGTLAVTGKATGDTVQTFAGTNAASGNSAISLNRSTGTTGTVNLGTLTHSNGATIGFTTTNPSLANTPSLITMIKVSNAASTTNGGLAAWAFSGFSNTSGGRWAAVDASGAIKVVLASTAIGTNWSTVTDASTIYTTSTAATLGANATAQGLQNAATGNITVALGTNKLTVNGLLSINSGATWSFTSSGSGGITIGSEKDLILAGAGNFSLAAPISNNGGGLSGLTLAGAGTTTLT
;
A
#
# COMPACT_ATOMS: atom_id res chain seq x y z
N MET A 1 -42.77 77.59 14.76
CA MET A 1 -43.45 77.88 13.48
C MET A 1 -42.43 78.11 12.37
N LYS A 2 -42.28 77.13 11.47
CA LYS A 2 -42.00 77.22 10.02
C LYS A 2 -41.39 75.88 9.55
N PRO A 3 -42.13 75.04 8.81
CA PRO A 3 -41.57 73.86 8.15
C PRO A 3 -40.99 74.28 6.80
N LYS A 4 -39.86 73.70 6.36
CA LYS A 4 -39.44 73.79 4.95
C LYS A 4 -38.68 72.57 4.45
N LYS A 5 -39.31 71.97 3.44
CA LYS A 5 -38.78 71.31 2.23
C LYS A 5 -38.21 69.89 2.36
N GLN A 6 -39.08 68.96 1.98
CA GLN A 6 -38.76 67.69 1.33
C GLN A 6 -37.84 67.93 0.10
N ASN A 7 -36.78 67.14 -0.01
CA ASN A 7 -36.13 66.84 -1.29
C ASN A 7 -36.08 65.32 -1.44
N ARG A 8 -36.84 64.86 -2.43
CA ARG A 8 -36.79 63.51 -2.99
C ARG A 8 -35.50 63.37 -3.80
N ILE A 9 -34.65 62.39 -3.50
CA ILE A 9 -33.62 61.93 -4.45
C ILE A 9 -33.59 60.39 -4.45
N LEU A 10 -34.05 59.90 -5.61
CA LEU A 10 -33.81 58.65 -6.34
C LEU A 10 -33.16 57.44 -5.63
N LEU A 11 -33.93 56.34 -5.63
CA LEU A 11 -33.43 54.97 -5.71
C LEU A 11 -32.54 54.80 -6.95
N SER A 12 -31.31 54.31 -6.77
CA SER A 12 -30.52 53.66 -7.82
C SER A 12 -29.98 52.34 -7.28
N SER A 13 -30.63 51.26 -7.71
CA SER A 13 -30.27 49.87 -7.47
C SER A 13 -28.99 49.51 -8.23
N LEU A 14 -27.88 49.31 -7.52
CA LEU A 14 -26.66 48.74 -8.09
C LEU A 14 -26.73 47.20 -7.94
N THR A 15 -27.36 46.54 -8.89
CA THR A 15 -27.33 45.08 -9.03
C THR A 15 -25.99 44.69 -9.66
N LEU A 16 -25.00 44.34 -8.83
CA LEU A 16 -23.73 43.80 -9.30
C LEU A 16 -23.99 42.36 -9.77
N ALA A 17 -24.15 42.17 -11.09
CA ALA A 17 -24.25 40.86 -11.70
C ALA A 17 -22.91 40.13 -11.54
N CYS A 18 -22.87 39.15 -10.64
CA CYS A 18 -21.76 38.21 -10.53
C CYS A 18 -21.80 37.31 -11.77
N LEU A 19 -21.07 37.69 -12.82
CA LEU A 19 -20.82 36.85 -13.98
C LEU A 19 -19.89 35.72 -13.53
N ALA A 20 -20.46 34.58 -13.14
CA ALA A 20 -19.70 33.36 -12.92
C ALA A 20 -19.09 32.94 -14.25
N PHE A 21 -17.81 33.26 -14.45
CA PHE A 21 -17.00 32.63 -15.50
C PHE A 21 -16.91 31.15 -15.17
N VAL A 22 -17.78 30.35 -15.81
CA VAL A 22 -17.60 28.91 -15.89
C VAL A 22 -16.39 28.70 -16.79
N ALA A 23 -15.20 28.64 -16.21
CA ALA A 23 -14.01 28.24 -16.94
C ALA A 23 -14.27 26.82 -17.46
N PRO A 24 -14.08 26.55 -18.77
CA PRO A 24 -14.22 25.21 -19.30
C PRO A 24 -13.23 24.31 -18.56
N SER A 25 -13.73 23.22 -17.98
CA SER A 25 -12.88 22.15 -17.46
C SER A 25 -12.03 21.64 -18.63
N ALA A 26 -10.72 21.81 -18.55
CA ALA A 26 -9.81 21.22 -19.53
C ALA A 26 -9.91 19.69 -19.44
N PHE A 27 -10.43 19.06 -20.50
CA PHE A 27 -10.42 17.60 -20.61
C PHE A 27 -8.97 17.10 -20.68
N ALA A 28 -8.73 15.93 -20.10
CA ALA A 28 -7.44 15.28 -20.24
C ALA A 28 -7.24 14.91 -21.71
N VAL A 29 -6.05 15.17 -22.24
CA VAL A 29 -5.69 14.75 -23.61
C VAL A 29 -4.63 13.68 -23.51
N ASP A 30 -4.97 12.51 -24.05
CA ASP A 30 -4.07 11.35 -24.11
C ASP A 30 -3.17 11.47 -25.34
N PHE A 31 -1.86 11.35 -25.12
CA PHE A 31 -0.86 11.28 -26.18
C PHE A 31 -0.12 9.95 -26.08
N THR A 32 -0.03 9.21 -27.19
CA THR A 32 0.66 7.91 -27.21
C THR A 32 2.06 8.05 -27.79
N TRP A 33 3.06 7.53 -27.10
CA TRP A 33 4.46 7.59 -27.52
C TRP A 33 4.71 6.88 -28.86
N ASP A 34 5.31 7.57 -29.82
CA ASP A 34 5.66 7.04 -31.15
C ASP A 34 7.18 6.89 -31.38
N GLY A 35 7.99 7.34 -30.41
CA GLY A 35 9.43 7.10 -30.43
C GLY A 35 10.16 7.84 -31.54
N ALA A 36 10.80 7.10 -32.43
CA ALA A 36 11.58 7.63 -33.55
C ALA A 36 10.96 7.31 -34.92
N ASP A 37 9.93 6.47 -34.96
CA ASP A 37 9.18 6.16 -36.18
C ASP A 37 7.98 7.11 -36.28
N THR A 38 8.20 8.27 -36.90
CA THR A 38 7.17 9.31 -37.07
C THR A 38 6.57 9.29 -38.48
N VAL A 39 6.70 8.17 -39.19
CA VAL A 39 6.26 8.01 -40.59
C VAL A 39 5.23 6.90 -40.74
N THR A 40 5.30 5.85 -39.91
CA THR A 40 4.28 4.81 -39.87
C THR A 40 3.03 5.36 -39.17
N THR A 41 1.85 5.18 -39.75
CA THR A 41 0.62 5.72 -39.15
C THR A 41 0.28 5.01 -37.83
N GLY A 42 0.07 5.81 -36.78
CA GLY A 42 -0.27 5.34 -35.43
C GLY A 42 0.97 5.11 -34.57
N ALA A 43 0.79 5.16 -33.25
CA ALA A 43 1.88 4.97 -32.30
C ALA A 43 2.55 3.58 -32.37
N GLN A 44 3.83 3.57 -32.72
CA GLN A 44 4.71 2.40 -32.78
C GLN A 44 5.52 2.19 -31.50
N GLY A 45 5.78 3.27 -30.75
CA GLY A 45 6.60 3.26 -29.53
C GLY A 45 8.11 3.26 -29.81
N GLY A 46 8.87 2.65 -28.91
CA GLY A 46 10.31 2.43 -29.09
C GLY A 46 11.18 3.50 -28.44
N THR A 47 12.40 3.67 -28.96
CA THR A 47 13.39 4.63 -28.42
C THR A 47 13.19 6.02 -28.97
N GLY A 48 13.47 7.06 -28.17
CA GLY A 48 13.43 8.45 -28.63
C GLY A 48 13.65 9.44 -27.49
N THR A 49 13.54 10.72 -27.79
CA THR A 49 13.62 11.80 -26.79
C THR A 49 12.24 12.34 -26.49
N TRP A 50 11.85 12.32 -25.21
CA TRP A 50 10.69 13.04 -24.74
C TRP A 50 11.14 14.42 -24.29
N ASP A 51 11.07 15.36 -25.22
CA ASP A 51 11.24 16.79 -24.97
C ASP A 51 9.90 17.51 -25.05
N ALA A 52 9.86 18.70 -24.47
CA ALA A 52 8.74 19.60 -24.65
C ALA A 52 8.93 20.34 -25.98
N ILE A 53 7.82 20.54 -26.73
CA ILE A 53 7.68 21.50 -27.85
C ILE A 53 8.63 21.37 -29.05
N THR A 54 9.54 20.38 -29.13
CA THR A 54 10.50 20.30 -30.25
C THR A 54 10.32 19.09 -31.16
N THR A 55 10.22 17.88 -30.60
CA THR A 55 10.13 16.65 -31.40
C THR A 55 8.67 16.20 -31.52
N ALA A 56 8.19 16.04 -32.76
CA ALA A 56 6.86 15.50 -33.03
C ALA A 56 6.92 13.97 -33.04
N ASN A 57 6.78 13.35 -31.85
CA ASN A 57 6.86 11.91 -31.64
C ASN A 57 5.81 11.40 -30.65
N TRP A 58 4.71 12.13 -30.56
CA TRP A 58 3.53 11.78 -29.78
C TRP A 58 2.33 11.70 -30.71
N TRP A 59 1.69 10.55 -30.75
CA TRP A 59 0.47 10.33 -31.51
C TRP A 59 -0.74 10.85 -30.74
N ASP A 60 -1.49 11.79 -31.34
CA ASP A 60 -2.71 12.38 -30.76
C ASP A 60 -4.00 11.64 -31.16
N GLY A 61 -3.87 10.49 -31.84
CA GLY A 61 -4.99 9.76 -32.44
C GLY A 61 -5.10 9.97 -33.95
N SER A 62 -4.47 11.01 -34.51
CA SER A 62 -4.53 11.35 -35.93
C SER A 62 -3.18 11.65 -36.57
N ALA A 63 -2.22 12.23 -35.85
CA ALA A 63 -0.90 12.57 -36.35
C ALA A 63 0.14 12.59 -35.22
N ASP A 64 1.42 12.56 -35.61
CA ASP A 64 2.51 12.91 -34.72
C ASP A 64 2.50 14.40 -34.41
N VAL A 65 2.51 14.71 -33.12
CA VAL A 65 2.56 16.06 -32.57
C VAL A 65 3.68 16.16 -31.55
N VAL A 66 4.07 17.39 -31.25
CA VAL A 66 5.00 17.68 -30.16
C VAL A 66 4.31 17.49 -28.81
N TRP A 67 5.06 17.10 -27.78
CA TRP A 67 4.51 17.10 -26.42
C TRP A 67 4.13 18.53 -26.00
N PRO A 68 2.87 18.77 -25.57
CA PRO A 68 2.45 20.08 -25.11
C PRO A 68 3.14 20.46 -23.78
N ASP A 69 3.81 21.61 -23.75
CA ASP A 69 4.48 22.16 -22.55
C ASP A 69 3.52 22.90 -21.60
N SER A 70 2.27 23.05 -22.01
CA SER A 70 1.24 23.79 -21.31
C SER A 70 -0.03 22.95 -21.16
N GLY A 71 -0.77 23.23 -20.08
CA GLY A 71 -1.89 22.40 -19.64
C GLY A 71 -1.55 21.58 -18.40
N THR A 72 -2.56 21.34 -17.57
CA THR A 72 -2.44 20.60 -16.30
C THR A 72 -2.94 19.17 -16.40
N ASN A 73 -3.21 18.68 -17.62
CA ASN A 73 -3.98 17.45 -17.83
C ASN A 73 -3.54 16.68 -19.10
N ASN A 74 -2.27 16.77 -19.47
CA ASN A 74 -1.74 16.01 -20.61
C ASN A 74 -1.22 14.66 -20.12
N ASP A 75 -1.74 13.57 -20.68
CA ASP A 75 -1.48 12.21 -20.21
C ASP A 75 -0.61 11.46 -21.22
N ALA A 76 0.46 10.83 -20.71
CA ALA A 76 1.43 10.12 -21.53
C ALA A 76 1.15 8.61 -21.53
N ILE A 77 0.92 8.05 -22.72
CA ILE A 77 0.69 6.61 -22.91
C ILE A 77 1.89 5.97 -23.61
N PHE A 78 2.51 4.99 -22.95
CA PHE A 78 3.62 4.20 -23.48
C PHE A 78 3.10 2.82 -23.93
N GLY A 79 2.72 2.72 -25.21
CA GLY A 79 2.25 1.50 -25.87
C GLY A 79 3.21 0.97 -26.93
N GLY A 80 2.76 0.14 -27.86
CA GLY A 80 3.62 -0.35 -28.96
C GLY A 80 4.85 -1.12 -28.49
N THR A 81 5.97 -0.96 -29.19
CA THR A 81 7.26 -1.60 -28.86
C THR A 81 7.94 -0.86 -27.71
N GLY A 82 8.43 -1.58 -26.69
CA GLY A 82 9.19 -0.96 -25.60
C GLY A 82 10.53 -0.37 -26.06
N GLY A 83 10.98 0.68 -25.38
CA GLY A 83 12.29 1.28 -25.66
C GLY A 83 12.76 2.24 -24.58
N THR A 84 13.94 2.81 -24.81
CA THR A 84 14.50 3.85 -23.95
C THR A 84 13.98 5.22 -24.38
N VAL A 85 13.24 5.87 -23.50
CA VAL A 85 12.74 7.24 -23.64
C VAL A 85 13.68 8.16 -22.86
N THR A 86 14.40 9.04 -23.58
CA THR A 86 15.29 10.03 -22.98
C THR A 86 14.47 11.24 -22.57
N VAL A 87 14.28 11.45 -21.28
CA VAL A 87 13.48 12.53 -20.71
C VAL A 87 14.30 13.83 -20.69
N SER A 88 13.76 14.87 -21.34
CA SER A 88 14.33 16.20 -21.46
C SER A 88 13.42 17.23 -20.80
N SER A 89 13.39 17.23 -19.46
CA SER A 89 12.59 18.11 -18.59
C SER A 89 11.18 18.39 -19.09
N VAL A 90 10.24 17.52 -18.72
CA VAL A 90 8.86 17.55 -19.21
C VAL A 90 7.87 17.54 -18.05
N THR A 91 6.66 18.02 -18.34
CA THR A 91 5.54 17.99 -17.39
C THR A 91 4.42 17.15 -17.97
N ALA A 92 3.88 16.23 -17.18
CA ALA A 92 2.72 15.40 -17.51
C ALA A 92 1.75 15.35 -16.33
N ASN A 93 0.50 14.99 -16.56
CA ASN A 93 -0.46 14.73 -15.50
C ASN A 93 -0.34 13.27 -15.05
N ASP A 94 -0.63 12.33 -15.96
CA ASP A 94 -0.56 10.89 -15.72
C ASP A 94 0.38 10.18 -16.71
N LEU A 95 0.87 8.99 -16.31
CA LEU A 95 1.61 8.09 -17.17
C LEU A 95 0.94 6.72 -17.19
N THR A 96 0.72 6.16 -18.37
CA THR A 96 0.18 4.80 -18.53
C THR A 96 1.11 3.95 -19.38
N PHE A 97 1.56 2.82 -18.83
CA PHE A 97 2.35 1.83 -19.56
C PHE A 97 1.46 0.65 -19.93
N THR A 98 1.23 0.46 -21.24
CA THR A 98 0.46 -0.65 -21.80
C THR A 98 1.35 -1.74 -22.40
N SER A 99 2.63 -1.45 -22.64
CA SER A 99 3.64 -2.38 -23.13
C SER A 99 4.84 -2.51 -22.18
N SER A 100 5.54 -3.64 -22.27
CA SER A 100 6.76 -3.91 -21.50
C SER A 100 8.02 -3.34 -22.18
N GLY A 101 9.14 -3.31 -21.47
CA GLY A 101 10.45 -2.90 -22.02
C GLY A 101 10.75 -1.40 -22.00
N TYR A 102 9.82 -0.56 -21.51
CA TYR A 102 10.05 0.87 -21.40
C TYR A 102 11.03 1.25 -20.29
N ILE A 103 11.97 2.13 -20.64
CA ILE A 103 12.94 2.74 -19.73
C ILE A 103 12.88 4.26 -19.92
N LEU A 104 12.39 4.99 -18.93
CA LEU A 104 12.49 6.44 -18.88
C LEU A 104 13.82 6.80 -18.21
N SER A 105 14.73 7.37 -18.98
CA SER A 105 16.11 7.67 -18.55
C SER A 105 16.53 9.07 -19.01
N GLY A 106 17.69 9.55 -18.57
CA GLY A 106 18.16 10.92 -18.84
C GLY A 106 18.73 11.59 -17.58
N ALA A 107 18.98 12.89 -17.65
CA ALA A 107 19.50 13.64 -16.51
C ALA A 107 18.58 14.83 -16.17
N SER A 108 17.28 14.57 -16.16
CA SER A 108 16.23 15.61 -16.13
C SER A 108 15.07 15.28 -15.20
N THR A 109 14.19 16.24 -14.99
CA THR A 109 12.99 16.07 -14.16
C THR A 109 11.76 15.74 -15.01
N LEU A 110 11.05 14.67 -14.64
CA LEU A 110 9.67 14.44 -15.05
C LEU A 110 8.75 15.01 -13.96
N THR A 111 8.06 16.11 -14.25
CA THR A 111 7.14 16.74 -13.28
C THR A 111 5.74 16.21 -13.49
N LEU A 112 5.11 15.69 -12.42
CA LEU A 112 3.70 15.36 -12.41
C LEU A 112 2.89 16.53 -11.86
N ASN A 113 2.09 17.19 -12.69
CA ASN A 113 1.37 18.42 -12.34
C ASN A 113 -0.15 18.23 -12.11
N GLY A 114 -0.61 16.99 -12.14
CA GLY A 114 -1.98 16.63 -11.85
C GLY A 114 -2.46 16.97 -10.45
N THR A 115 -3.77 16.95 -10.24
CA THR A 115 -4.36 17.01 -8.89
C THR A 115 -4.28 15.67 -8.16
N THR A 116 -4.25 14.56 -8.92
CA THR A 116 -4.08 13.19 -8.43
C THR A 116 -3.18 12.38 -9.37
N PRO A 117 -1.91 12.79 -9.54
CA PRO A 117 -1.03 12.21 -10.55
C PRO A 117 -0.83 10.71 -10.33
N THR A 118 -1.02 9.94 -11.39
CA THR A 118 -1.08 8.49 -11.39
C THR A 118 -0.12 7.93 -12.43
N ILE A 119 0.71 6.98 -12.00
CA ILE A 119 1.46 6.11 -12.90
C ILE A 119 0.79 4.74 -12.88
N THR A 120 0.22 4.35 -14.02
CA THR A 120 -0.47 3.07 -14.24
C THR A 120 0.42 2.11 -15.01
N THR A 121 0.63 0.91 -14.47
CA THR A 121 1.38 -0.18 -15.14
C THR A 121 0.45 -1.36 -15.39
N ASN A 122 0.04 -1.58 -16.64
CA ASN A 122 -0.87 -2.67 -17.02
C ASN A 122 -0.21 -4.06 -16.87
N ALA A 123 -1.00 -5.12 -17.00
CA ALA A 123 -0.53 -6.50 -16.87
C ALA A 123 0.71 -6.77 -17.75
N SER A 124 1.67 -7.52 -17.21
CA SER A 124 2.92 -7.89 -17.89
C SER A 124 3.85 -6.74 -18.29
N THR A 125 3.65 -5.53 -17.74
CA THR A 125 4.58 -4.40 -17.92
C THR A 125 5.53 -4.29 -16.73
N THR A 126 6.76 -3.81 -16.93
CA THR A 126 7.68 -3.48 -15.81
C THR A 126 8.55 -2.30 -16.21
N PRO A 127 7.96 -1.10 -16.35
CA PRO A 127 8.72 0.08 -16.73
C PRO A 127 9.75 0.45 -15.66
N ASN A 128 10.88 0.98 -16.11
CA ASN A 128 11.94 1.50 -15.26
C ASN A 128 12.06 3.01 -15.42
N ILE A 129 12.07 3.76 -14.31
CA ILE A 129 12.37 5.19 -14.29
C ILE A 129 13.71 5.37 -13.59
N GLY A 130 14.61 6.08 -14.27
CA GLY A 130 15.95 6.38 -13.79
C GLY A 130 17.02 5.45 -14.35
N ASN A 131 16.91 4.12 -14.26
CA ASN A 131 17.90 3.15 -14.77
C ASN A 131 19.38 3.63 -14.78
N ALA A 132 19.93 3.95 -13.61
CA ALA A 132 21.30 4.48 -13.41
C ALA A 132 21.56 5.91 -13.92
N THR A 133 20.51 6.66 -14.22
CA THR A 133 20.54 8.05 -14.64
C THR A 133 19.81 8.95 -13.63
N ASN A 134 19.96 10.27 -13.75
CA ASN A 134 19.38 11.24 -12.83
C ASN A 134 17.94 11.62 -13.18
N THR A 135 17.21 10.80 -13.95
CA THR A 135 15.78 11.02 -14.17
C THR A 135 15.02 10.89 -12.86
N VAL A 136 14.44 12.00 -12.41
CA VAL A 136 13.66 12.10 -11.17
C VAL A 136 12.21 12.41 -11.47
N ILE A 137 11.33 12.00 -10.57
CA ILE A 137 9.91 12.38 -10.58
C ILE A 137 9.76 13.52 -9.57
N ALA A 138 9.14 14.61 -9.99
CA ALA A 138 8.78 15.75 -9.16
C ALA A 138 7.28 16.04 -9.24
N GLY A 139 6.81 17.00 -8.45
CA GLY A 139 5.39 17.37 -8.34
C GLY A 139 4.98 17.54 -6.88
N SER A 140 3.87 18.26 -6.62
CA SER A 140 3.45 18.57 -5.25
C SER A 140 2.16 17.86 -4.80
N ALA A 141 1.45 17.21 -5.71
CA ALA A 141 0.17 16.55 -5.46
C ALA A 141 0.30 15.07 -5.05
N GLY A 142 1.52 14.60 -4.81
CA GLY A 142 1.85 13.22 -4.47
C GLY A 142 2.13 12.37 -5.70
N LEU A 143 2.10 11.06 -5.50
CA LEU A 143 2.19 10.04 -6.55
C LEU A 143 1.24 8.88 -6.23
N ILE A 144 0.40 8.50 -7.18
CA ILE A 144 -0.39 7.28 -7.13
C ILE A 144 0.26 6.23 -8.04
N LYS A 145 0.61 5.07 -7.50
CA LYS A 145 0.92 3.88 -8.29
C LYS A 145 -0.34 3.02 -8.44
N ALA A 146 -0.73 2.77 -9.68
CA ALA A 146 -1.86 1.93 -10.05
C ALA A 146 -1.48 0.87 -11.12
N GLY A 147 -2.43 0.01 -11.47
CA GLY A 147 -2.21 -1.12 -12.38
C GLY A 147 -1.55 -2.32 -11.71
N THR A 148 -1.74 -3.49 -12.29
CA THR A 148 -1.43 -4.79 -11.65
C THR A 148 0.04 -5.15 -11.64
N SER A 149 0.89 -4.48 -12.43
CA SER A 149 2.30 -4.81 -12.53
C SER A 149 3.22 -3.91 -11.68
N THR A 150 4.53 -4.02 -11.90
CA THR A 150 5.56 -3.34 -11.12
C THR A 150 6.04 -2.08 -11.82
N LEU A 151 6.10 -0.95 -11.11
CA LEU A 151 6.90 0.22 -11.50
C LEU A 151 8.24 0.15 -10.80
N ASN A 152 9.35 0.18 -11.53
CA ASN A 152 10.69 0.18 -10.96
C ASN A 152 11.29 1.60 -10.94
N LEU A 153 11.68 2.08 -9.76
CA LEU A 153 12.43 3.31 -9.58
C LEU A 153 13.88 2.94 -9.25
N ASN A 154 14.81 3.30 -10.13
CA ASN A 154 16.19 2.84 -10.06
C ASN A 154 17.20 3.89 -10.59
N GLY A 155 16.86 5.16 -10.42
CA GLY A 155 17.74 6.28 -10.75
C GLY A 155 18.93 6.42 -9.80
N SER A 156 19.86 7.29 -10.19
CA SER A 156 21.02 7.70 -9.38
C SER A 156 20.77 8.96 -8.53
N ALA A 157 19.54 9.48 -8.56
CA ALA A 157 19.09 10.64 -7.79
C ALA A 157 17.77 10.34 -7.05
N VAL A 158 17.47 11.14 -6.04
CA VAL A 158 16.26 11.03 -5.21
C VAL A 158 15.05 11.62 -5.94
N HIS A 159 13.91 10.93 -5.91
CA HIS A 159 12.64 11.48 -6.40
C HIS A 159 12.13 12.55 -5.43
N THR A 160 11.82 13.73 -5.95
CA THR A 160 11.55 14.95 -5.17
C THR A 160 10.07 15.33 -5.11
N PHE A 161 9.17 14.47 -5.60
CA PHE A 161 7.74 14.72 -5.43
C PHE A 161 7.37 14.78 -3.94
N THR A 162 6.42 15.66 -3.62
CA THR A 162 5.80 15.79 -2.30
C THR A 162 4.31 15.55 -2.40
N GLY A 163 3.61 15.47 -1.26
CA GLY A 163 2.16 15.27 -1.22
C GLY A 163 1.73 13.84 -0.90
N GLY A 164 2.70 12.93 -0.72
CA GLY A 164 2.48 11.54 -0.32
C GLY A 164 2.65 10.55 -1.46
N LEU A 165 2.76 9.28 -1.09
CA LEU A 165 2.90 8.14 -1.99
C LEU A 165 1.75 7.15 -1.73
N ASN A 166 0.92 6.87 -2.73
CA ASN A 166 -0.20 5.94 -2.62
C ASN A 166 -0.03 4.76 -3.59
N ILE A 167 0.12 3.55 -3.06
CA ILE A 167 0.23 2.32 -3.86
C ILE A 167 -1.11 1.59 -3.78
N LYS A 168 -1.95 1.76 -4.81
CA LYS A 168 -3.28 1.14 -4.87
C LYS A 168 -3.23 -0.32 -5.26
N THR A 169 -2.46 -0.65 -6.31
CA THR A 169 -2.37 -2.01 -6.86
C THR A 169 -1.00 -2.28 -7.48
N GLY A 170 -0.71 -3.56 -7.72
CA GLY A 170 0.57 -4.01 -8.25
C GLY A 170 1.71 -3.73 -7.27
N ALA A 171 2.89 -3.39 -7.80
CA ALA A 171 4.05 -3.08 -6.97
C ALA A 171 4.74 -1.78 -7.37
N LEU A 172 5.28 -1.06 -6.38
CA LEU A 172 6.32 -0.07 -6.58
C LEU A 172 7.62 -0.64 -6.04
N ALA A 173 8.62 -0.81 -6.92
CA ALA A 173 9.94 -1.25 -6.56
C ALA A 173 10.89 -0.06 -6.43
N LEU A 174 11.42 0.16 -5.23
CA LEU A 174 12.50 1.09 -4.95
C LEU A 174 13.82 0.32 -4.98
N ASN A 175 14.62 0.53 -6.03
CA ASN A 175 15.88 -0.18 -6.21
C ASN A 175 17.07 0.76 -6.06
N PHE A 176 17.75 0.64 -4.92
CA PHE A 176 18.85 1.51 -4.50
C PHE A 176 20.19 1.21 -5.18
N THR A 177 20.26 0.21 -6.08
CA THR A 177 21.51 -0.24 -6.71
C THR A 177 22.33 0.92 -7.29
N ASN A 178 21.67 1.93 -7.86
CA ASN A 178 22.33 3.05 -8.55
C ASN A 178 22.42 4.35 -7.75
N LEU A 179 21.79 4.43 -6.57
CA LEU A 179 21.83 5.64 -5.76
C LEU A 179 23.19 5.76 -5.07
N ALA A 180 23.91 6.87 -5.24
CA ALA A 180 25.27 7.03 -4.72
C ALA A 180 25.35 6.78 -3.21
N SER A 181 24.55 7.54 -2.45
CA SER A 181 24.28 7.32 -1.02
C SER A 181 22.91 6.65 -0.90
N PRO A 182 22.81 5.38 -0.47
CA PRO A 182 21.56 4.63 -0.52
C PRO A 182 20.55 5.03 0.59
N THR A 183 20.28 6.33 0.72
CA THR A 183 19.36 6.91 1.69
C THR A 183 18.25 7.65 0.97
N ASN A 184 17.01 7.28 1.25
CA ASN A 184 15.76 7.87 0.77
C ASN A 184 15.72 8.03 -0.75
N LEU A 185 15.34 6.98 -1.49
CA LEU A 185 15.08 7.11 -2.93
C LEU A 185 13.80 7.91 -3.19
N ILE A 186 12.84 7.85 -2.25
CA ILE A 186 11.71 8.76 -2.14
C ILE A 186 11.95 9.73 -1.00
N ASP A 187 11.62 11.02 -1.20
CA ASP A 187 11.72 12.04 -0.16
C ASP A 187 10.97 11.62 1.12
N GLN A 188 11.65 11.74 2.26
CA GLN A 188 11.18 11.29 3.57
C GLN A 188 9.96 12.04 4.11
N ALA A 189 9.66 13.23 3.57
CA ALA A 189 8.47 14.00 3.94
C ALA A 189 7.18 13.35 3.44
N ASN A 190 7.25 12.42 2.48
CA ASN A 190 6.08 11.70 2.00
C ASN A 190 5.56 10.71 3.05
N SER A 191 4.24 10.75 3.26
CA SER A 191 3.52 9.64 3.85
C SER A 191 3.35 8.52 2.83
N LEU A 192 3.28 7.27 3.30
CA LEU A 192 2.97 6.09 2.50
C LEU A 192 1.53 5.65 2.76
N SER A 193 0.74 5.45 1.72
CA SER A 193 -0.57 4.81 1.77
C SER A 193 -0.55 3.52 0.96
N LEU A 194 -0.96 2.41 1.57
CA LEU A 194 -1.01 1.10 0.92
C LEU A 194 -2.48 0.66 0.81
N GLY A 195 -3.03 0.65 -0.42
CA GLY A 195 -4.43 0.34 -0.70
C GLY A 195 -4.65 -0.99 -1.41
N GLY A 196 -3.82 -1.99 -1.13
CA GLY A 196 -3.83 -3.30 -1.82
C GLY A 196 -2.60 -3.56 -2.72
N GLY A 197 -1.65 -2.63 -2.75
CA GLY A 197 -0.39 -2.77 -3.49
C GLY A 197 0.80 -3.20 -2.62
N THR A 198 1.93 -3.43 -3.28
CA THR A 198 3.19 -3.80 -2.65
C THR A 198 4.22 -2.68 -2.77
N LEU A 199 4.84 -2.29 -1.65
CA LEU A 199 6.13 -1.60 -1.66
C LEU A 199 7.25 -2.64 -1.63
N ALA A 200 8.09 -2.68 -2.66
CA ALA A 200 9.27 -3.54 -2.69
C ALA A 200 10.53 -2.67 -2.61
N VAL A 201 11.44 -2.97 -1.69
CA VAL A 201 12.70 -2.24 -1.52
C VAL A 201 13.85 -3.19 -1.77
N THR A 202 14.70 -2.87 -2.76
CA THR A 202 15.94 -3.60 -3.03
C THR A 202 17.11 -2.76 -2.55
N GLY A 203 17.83 -3.27 -1.55
CA GLY A 203 19.00 -2.64 -0.97
C GLY A 203 20.21 -2.68 -1.90
N LYS A 204 21.06 -1.66 -1.80
CA LYS A 204 22.35 -1.57 -2.50
C LYS A 204 23.37 -2.56 -1.90
N ALA A 205 24.25 -3.10 -2.75
CA ALA A 205 25.31 -4.04 -2.33
C ALA A 205 26.40 -3.42 -1.44
N THR A 206 26.51 -2.10 -1.42
CA THR A 206 27.46 -1.36 -0.59
C THR A 206 26.76 -0.20 0.10
N GLY A 207 27.15 0.08 1.35
CA GLY A 207 26.48 1.06 2.20
C GLY A 207 25.13 0.58 2.75
N ASP A 208 24.77 1.09 3.93
CA ASP A 208 23.48 0.79 4.55
C ASP A 208 22.35 1.48 3.79
N THR A 209 21.44 0.69 3.23
CA THR A 209 20.25 1.22 2.57
C THR A 209 19.24 1.68 3.61
N VAL A 210 18.69 2.88 3.46
CA VAL A 210 17.62 3.39 4.33
C VAL A 210 16.55 4.07 3.48
N GLN A 211 15.30 3.67 3.60
CA GLN A 211 14.14 4.43 3.14
C GLN A 211 13.32 4.86 4.36
N THR A 212 12.96 6.13 4.43
CA THR A 212 12.11 6.68 5.50
C THR A 212 10.86 7.30 4.92
N PHE A 213 9.73 7.15 5.62
CA PHE A 213 8.48 7.83 5.35
C PHE A 213 8.04 8.61 6.60
N ALA A 214 7.30 9.69 6.40
CA ALA A 214 6.77 10.50 7.51
C ALA A 214 5.74 9.72 8.35
N GLY A 215 5.03 8.79 7.72
CA GLY A 215 4.04 7.90 8.33
C GLY A 215 3.52 6.93 7.28
N THR A 216 2.85 5.87 7.72
CA THR A 216 2.29 4.84 6.84
C THR A 216 0.85 4.56 7.23
N ASN A 217 -0.06 4.56 6.26
CA ASN A 217 -1.45 4.15 6.43
C ASN A 217 -1.74 2.88 5.63
N ALA A 218 -2.16 1.82 6.32
CA ALA A 218 -2.77 0.66 5.71
C ALA A 218 -4.22 1.01 5.33
N ALA A 219 -4.49 1.30 4.07
CA ALA A 219 -5.86 1.44 3.59
C ALA A 219 -6.45 0.05 3.29
N SER A 220 -7.78 0.00 3.15
CA SER A 220 -8.49 -1.25 2.85
C SER A 220 -7.87 -2.01 1.68
N GLY A 221 -7.68 -3.32 1.84
CA GLY A 221 -7.04 -4.18 0.84
C GLY A 221 -5.83 -4.93 1.39
N ASN A 222 -5.36 -5.91 0.61
CA ASN A 222 -4.23 -6.76 0.98
C ASN A 222 -2.93 -6.16 0.46
N SER A 223 -2.19 -5.51 1.34
CA SER A 223 -0.95 -4.84 0.99
C SER A 223 0.28 -5.61 1.45
N ALA A 224 1.44 -5.25 0.92
CA ALA A 224 2.70 -5.82 1.37
C ALA A 224 3.85 -4.81 1.36
N ILE A 225 4.82 -5.03 2.23
CA ILE A 225 6.12 -4.39 2.24
C ILE A 225 7.16 -5.50 2.18
N SER A 226 7.98 -5.49 1.14
CA SER A 226 9.11 -6.41 0.98
C SER A 226 10.42 -5.65 0.99
N LEU A 227 11.41 -6.23 1.68
CA LEU A 227 12.77 -5.73 1.68
C LEU A 227 13.72 -6.85 1.23
N ASN A 228 14.31 -6.68 0.06
CA ASN A 228 15.29 -7.58 -0.53
C ASN A 228 16.68 -6.97 -0.32
N ARG A 229 17.53 -7.65 0.45
CA ARG A 229 18.88 -7.17 0.72
C ARG A 229 19.84 -7.64 -0.37
N SER A 230 20.79 -6.77 -0.67
CA SER A 230 22.04 -7.22 -1.29
C SER A 230 22.97 -7.79 -0.21
N THR A 231 23.87 -8.69 -0.60
CA THR A 231 24.81 -9.35 0.31
C THR A 231 25.72 -8.32 0.99
N GLY A 232 25.85 -8.40 2.33
CA GLY A 232 26.87 -7.66 3.09
C GLY A 232 26.48 -6.28 3.66
N THR A 233 25.29 -5.75 3.42
CA THR A 233 24.84 -4.42 3.94
C THR A 233 23.51 -4.49 4.67
N THR A 234 23.23 -3.54 5.56
CA THR A 234 21.89 -3.39 6.14
C THR A 234 20.94 -2.69 5.18
N GLY A 235 19.65 -2.97 5.31
CA GLY A 235 18.60 -2.28 4.57
C GLY A 235 17.49 -1.94 5.55
N THR A 236 17.09 -0.69 5.69
CA THR A 236 16.08 -0.29 6.67
C THR A 236 14.94 0.41 5.95
N VAL A 237 13.69 0.05 6.30
CA VAL A 237 12.50 0.79 5.89
C VAL A 237 11.84 1.35 7.15
N ASN A 238 11.97 2.65 7.37
CA ASN A 238 11.31 3.36 8.47
C ASN A 238 9.94 3.86 7.99
N LEU A 239 8.88 3.28 8.53
CA LEU A 239 7.49 3.55 8.13
C LEU A 239 6.87 4.75 8.84
N GLY A 240 7.58 5.37 9.79
CA GLY A 240 7.02 6.37 10.67
C GLY A 240 5.88 5.79 11.52
N THR A 241 4.87 6.61 11.81
CA THR A 241 3.67 6.15 12.52
C THR A 241 2.87 5.25 11.60
N LEU A 242 2.55 4.03 12.04
CA LEU A 242 1.75 3.09 11.26
C LEU A 242 0.30 3.08 11.75
N THR A 243 -0.62 3.50 10.87
CA THR A 243 -2.08 3.46 11.09
C THR A 243 -2.75 2.47 10.14
N HIS A 244 -4.00 2.12 10.40
CA HIS A 244 -4.78 1.25 9.53
C HIS A 244 -6.24 1.69 9.44
N SER A 245 -6.90 1.27 8.36
CA SER A 245 -8.35 1.35 8.14
C SER A 245 -8.96 -0.04 8.22
N ASN A 246 -10.27 -0.15 8.48
CA ASN A 246 -10.97 -1.43 8.45
C ASN A 246 -10.78 -2.13 7.08
N GLY A 247 -10.61 -3.44 7.09
CA GLY A 247 -10.36 -4.26 5.91
C GLY A 247 -8.94 -4.14 5.34
N ALA A 248 -8.04 -3.40 6.00
CA ALA A 248 -6.64 -3.34 5.61
C ALA A 248 -5.87 -4.54 6.15
N THR A 249 -5.00 -5.11 5.34
CA THR A 249 -3.96 -6.05 5.82
C THR A 249 -2.59 -5.67 5.25
N ILE A 250 -1.51 -5.87 6.01
CA ILE A 250 -0.13 -5.65 5.56
C ILE A 250 0.75 -6.85 5.86
N GLY A 251 1.39 -7.36 4.82
CA GLY A 251 2.44 -8.37 4.92
C GLY A 251 3.84 -7.79 4.91
N PHE A 252 4.67 -8.20 5.86
CA PHE A 252 6.07 -7.84 5.95
C PHE A 252 6.94 -9.03 5.53
N THR A 253 7.78 -8.82 4.52
CA THR A 253 8.75 -9.83 4.09
C THR A 253 10.14 -9.22 4.02
N THR A 254 11.13 -9.99 4.47
CA THR A 254 12.53 -9.63 4.29
C THR A 254 13.23 -10.83 3.67
N THR A 255 13.86 -10.65 2.51
CA THR A 255 14.73 -11.68 1.94
C THR A 255 16.18 -11.28 2.14
N ASN A 256 16.98 -12.20 2.67
CA ASN A 256 18.42 -12.10 2.65
C ASN A 256 18.98 -13.39 2.01
N PRO A 257 19.59 -13.31 0.82
CA PRO A 257 20.12 -14.50 0.15
C PRO A 257 21.22 -15.21 0.95
N SER A 258 21.88 -14.55 1.91
CA SER A 258 22.99 -15.15 2.67
C SER A 258 22.63 -15.70 4.06
N LEU A 259 21.39 -15.54 4.56
CA LEU A 259 21.04 -15.87 5.96
C LEU A 259 19.62 -16.48 6.14
N ALA A 260 19.13 -17.22 5.13
CA ALA A 260 17.75 -17.71 4.99
C ALA A 260 17.07 -18.40 6.20
N ASN A 261 17.76 -18.65 7.32
CA ASN A 261 17.23 -19.39 8.48
C ASN A 261 17.41 -18.69 9.85
N THR A 262 17.66 -17.38 9.91
CA THR A 262 17.73 -16.65 11.21
C THR A 262 16.52 -15.72 11.41
N PRO A 263 15.63 -15.98 12.40
CA PRO A 263 14.44 -15.16 12.69
C PRO A 263 14.71 -13.70 13.06
N SER A 264 15.97 -13.35 13.34
CA SER A 264 16.46 -12.03 13.72
C SER A 264 16.41 -10.98 12.59
N LEU A 265 15.91 -11.31 11.40
CA LEU A 265 16.12 -10.53 10.17
C LEU A 265 15.03 -9.51 9.81
N ILE A 266 13.85 -9.54 10.46
CA ILE A 266 12.80 -8.52 10.23
C ILE A 266 13.08 -7.22 11.01
N THR A 267 14.14 -7.17 11.81
CA THR A 267 14.52 -6.01 12.67
C THR A 267 14.84 -4.70 11.94
N MET A 268 14.61 -4.63 10.64
CA MET A 268 14.95 -3.48 9.81
C MET A 268 13.76 -2.86 9.06
N ILE A 269 12.57 -3.47 9.10
CA ILE A 269 11.36 -2.69 8.85
C ILE A 269 10.96 -2.13 10.21
N LYS A 270 10.82 -0.81 10.32
CA LYS A 270 10.62 -0.12 11.60
C LYS A 270 9.41 0.78 11.58
N VAL A 271 8.74 0.90 12.72
CA VAL A 271 7.63 1.81 13.00
C VAL A 271 7.95 2.67 14.21
N SER A 272 7.43 3.90 14.28
CA SER A 272 7.69 4.83 15.39
C SER A 272 6.73 4.66 16.57
N ASN A 273 5.58 4.01 16.39
CA ASN A 273 4.56 3.82 17.43
C ASN A 273 4.79 2.59 18.32
N ALA A 274 6.05 2.16 18.48
CA ALA A 274 6.45 1.01 19.30
C ALA A 274 5.96 1.06 20.76
N ALA A 275 5.70 2.27 21.28
CA ALA A 275 5.44 2.52 22.69
C ALA A 275 3.97 2.34 23.15
N SER A 276 2.99 2.17 22.24
CA SER A 276 1.57 2.11 22.65
C SER A 276 0.98 0.70 22.78
N THR A 277 1.77 -0.36 22.59
CA THR A 277 1.30 -1.75 22.75
C THR A 277 2.09 -2.44 23.86
N THR A 278 1.59 -2.37 25.09
CA THR A 278 2.00 -3.30 26.15
C THR A 278 1.78 -4.73 25.63
N ASN A 279 2.87 -5.48 25.42
CA ASN A 279 3.01 -6.79 24.74
C ASN A 279 3.24 -6.80 23.21
N GLY A 280 3.56 -5.67 22.57
CA GLY A 280 4.37 -5.67 21.34
C GLY A 280 3.76 -6.30 20.08
N GLY A 281 2.45 -6.50 19.98
CA GLY A 281 1.81 -6.88 18.70
C GLY A 281 1.54 -5.65 17.84
N LEU A 282 1.86 -5.68 16.54
CA LEU A 282 1.00 -4.94 15.61
C LEU A 282 -0.33 -5.68 15.62
N ALA A 283 -1.43 -4.94 15.70
CA ALA A 283 -2.75 -5.56 15.75
C ALA A 283 -2.98 -6.50 14.56
N ALA A 284 -4.07 -7.25 14.66
CA ALA A 284 -4.57 -8.27 13.75
C ALA A 284 -4.38 -8.09 12.22
N TRP A 285 -4.23 -6.88 11.72
CA TRP A 285 -4.09 -6.58 10.30
C TRP A 285 -2.65 -6.74 9.78
N ALA A 286 -1.66 -7.01 10.63
CA ALA A 286 -0.25 -7.07 10.25
C ALA A 286 0.35 -8.50 10.35
N PHE A 287 0.97 -8.97 9.28
CA PHE A 287 1.58 -10.30 9.19
C PHE A 287 3.03 -10.25 8.72
N SER A 288 3.83 -11.25 9.07
CA SER A 288 5.21 -11.41 8.69
C SER A 288 5.46 -12.78 8.04
N GLY A 289 6.35 -12.82 7.04
CA GLY A 289 6.73 -14.04 6.33
C GLY A 289 6.07 -14.22 4.96
N PHE A 290 6.54 -15.24 4.24
CA PHE A 290 6.23 -15.49 2.83
C PHE A 290 4.76 -15.88 2.65
N SER A 291 4.00 -14.93 2.12
CA SER A 291 2.62 -14.99 1.62
C SER A 291 1.54 -15.45 2.62
N ASN A 292 0.33 -14.97 2.36
CA ASN A 292 -0.91 -15.50 2.93
C ASN A 292 -1.19 -16.97 2.55
N THR A 293 -0.32 -17.61 1.75
CA THR A 293 -0.50 -18.99 1.26
C THR A 293 0.34 -20.03 2.00
N SER A 294 1.41 -19.65 2.73
CA SER A 294 2.31 -20.61 3.40
C SER A 294 2.68 -20.22 4.83
N GLY A 295 1.67 -20.08 5.70
CA GLY A 295 1.88 -19.97 7.14
C GLY A 295 2.34 -18.59 7.61
N GLY A 296 1.77 -17.53 7.03
CA GLY A 296 1.93 -16.16 7.51
C GLY A 296 1.78 -16.09 9.03
N ARG A 297 2.76 -15.44 9.68
CA ARG A 297 2.85 -15.32 11.13
C ARG A 297 2.49 -13.90 11.52
N TRP A 298 2.19 -13.64 12.80
CA TRP A 298 1.89 -12.27 13.20
C TRP A 298 3.14 -11.40 13.19
N ALA A 299 2.92 -10.14 12.86
CA ALA A 299 3.93 -9.11 13.04
C ALA A 299 3.83 -8.54 14.45
N ALA A 300 4.95 -8.57 15.17
CA ALA A 300 5.14 -7.86 16.43
C ALA A 300 6.06 -6.66 16.22
N VAL A 301 6.02 -5.68 17.11
CA VAL A 301 7.00 -4.59 17.22
C VAL A 301 7.83 -4.81 18.46
N ASP A 302 9.15 -4.75 18.35
CA ASP A 302 10.03 -4.75 19.52
C ASP A 302 10.25 -3.35 20.11
N ALA A 303 10.98 -3.28 21.23
CA ALA A 303 11.28 -2.00 21.89
C ALA A 303 12.07 -1.00 21.02
N SER A 304 12.71 -1.45 19.93
CA SER A 304 13.41 -0.60 18.98
C SER A 304 12.51 -0.10 17.84
N GLY A 305 11.23 -0.47 17.85
CA GLY A 305 10.27 -0.18 16.78
C GLY A 305 10.36 -1.15 15.61
N ALA A 306 11.17 -2.21 15.70
CA ALA A 306 11.38 -3.09 14.58
C ALA A 306 10.32 -4.18 14.51
N ILE A 307 9.86 -4.48 13.28
CA ILE A 307 8.91 -5.54 13.03
C ILE A 307 9.59 -6.90 13.25
N LYS A 308 8.90 -7.84 13.89
CA LYS A 308 9.39 -9.20 14.17
C LYS A 308 8.35 -10.25 13.83
N VAL A 309 8.85 -11.43 13.51
CA VAL A 309 8.02 -12.64 13.39
C VAL A 309 7.68 -13.17 14.77
N VAL A 310 6.39 -13.33 15.06
CA VAL A 310 5.93 -14.14 16.18
C VAL A 310 5.90 -15.60 15.71
N LEU A 311 6.86 -16.42 16.15
CA LEU A 311 6.97 -17.80 15.68
C LEU A 311 5.84 -18.68 16.25
N ALA A 312 5.13 -19.41 15.39
CA ALA A 312 4.03 -20.33 15.75
C ALA A 312 4.43 -21.50 16.67
N SER A 313 5.70 -21.86 16.72
CA SER A 313 6.19 -22.95 17.57
C SER A 313 6.45 -22.53 19.01
N THR A 314 6.47 -21.23 19.30
CA THR A 314 6.58 -20.72 20.67
C THR A 314 5.15 -20.44 21.13
N ALA A 315 4.69 -21.18 22.13
CA ALA A 315 3.44 -20.90 22.83
C ALA A 315 3.50 -19.48 23.38
N ILE A 316 2.95 -18.51 22.65
CA ILE A 316 2.91 -17.10 23.05
C ILE A 316 1.45 -16.80 23.36
N GLY A 317 1.13 -16.52 24.62
CA GLY A 317 -0.22 -16.15 25.05
C GLY A 317 -0.74 -16.97 26.22
N THR A 318 -2.07 -17.01 26.35
CA THR A 318 -2.78 -17.74 27.40
C THR A 318 -3.53 -18.92 26.80
N ASN A 319 -3.58 -20.05 27.50
CA ASN A 319 -4.37 -21.21 27.07
C ASN A 319 -5.89 -20.92 27.19
N TRP A 320 -6.68 -21.49 26.29
CA TRP A 320 -8.14 -21.37 26.20
C TRP A 320 -8.90 -21.64 27.52
N SER A 321 -8.44 -22.58 28.33
CA SER A 321 -9.16 -23.00 29.54
C SER A 321 -9.10 -21.97 30.67
N THR A 322 -8.15 -21.04 30.65
CA THR A 322 -7.90 -20.09 31.74
C THR A 322 -7.96 -18.63 31.30
N VAL A 323 -8.31 -18.34 30.05
CA VAL A 323 -8.25 -16.98 29.52
C VAL A 323 -9.51 -16.18 29.82
N THR A 324 -9.32 -14.98 30.36
CA THR A 324 -10.34 -13.92 30.48
C THR A 324 -9.94 -12.66 29.70
N ASP A 325 -8.63 -12.40 29.58
CA ASP A 325 -8.06 -11.36 28.72
C ASP A 325 -6.64 -11.75 28.32
N ALA A 326 -6.31 -11.64 27.03
CA ALA A 326 -4.97 -11.90 26.54
C ALA A 326 -4.69 -11.14 25.23
N SER A 327 -3.43 -10.78 24.98
CA SER A 327 -3.01 -10.37 23.63
C SER A 327 -3.21 -11.53 22.63
N THR A 328 -2.96 -12.75 23.09
CA THR A 328 -3.00 -13.96 22.26
C THR A 328 -3.60 -15.12 23.04
N ILE A 329 -4.53 -15.84 22.41
CA ILE A 329 -4.93 -17.17 22.86
C ILE A 329 -4.31 -18.19 21.91
N TYR A 330 -3.69 -19.22 22.46
CA TYR A 330 -3.10 -20.31 21.68
C TYR A 330 -3.60 -21.68 22.17
N THR A 331 -3.59 -22.66 21.27
CA THR A 331 -3.70 -24.08 21.61
C THR A 331 -2.66 -24.90 20.85
N THR A 332 -2.09 -25.87 21.54
CA THR A 332 -1.28 -26.95 20.95
C THR A 332 -2.11 -28.24 20.76
N SER A 333 -3.36 -28.24 21.23
CA SER A 333 -4.31 -29.35 21.14
C SER A 333 -5.26 -29.15 19.95
N THR A 334 -5.70 -30.25 19.35
CA THR A 334 -6.76 -30.29 18.32
C THR A 334 -8.16 -30.04 18.89
N ALA A 335 -8.30 -29.98 20.22
CA ALA A 335 -9.53 -29.60 20.90
C ALA A 335 -9.26 -28.61 22.03
N ALA A 336 -10.09 -27.58 22.15
CA ALA A 336 -10.05 -26.60 23.23
C ALA A 336 -11.47 -26.22 23.68
N THR A 337 -11.59 -25.77 24.94
CA THR A 337 -12.83 -25.23 25.49
C THR A 337 -12.57 -23.87 26.10
N LEU A 338 -13.40 -22.90 25.78
CA LEU A 338 -13.32 -21.57 26.36
C LEU A 338 -13.92 -21.60 27.77
N GLY A 339 -13.08 -21.41 28.79
CA GLY A 339 -13.49 -21.54 30.20
C GLY A 339 -14.36 -20.39 30.73
N ALA A 340 -14.21 -19.20 30.17
CA ALA A 340 -14.97 -18.00 30.54
C ALA A 340 -15.07 -17.04 29.35
N ASN A 341 -15.90 -15.99 29.46
CA ASN A 341 -15.85 -14.89 28.49
C ASN A 341 -14.42 -14.34 28.41
N ALA A 342 -13.92 -14.19 27.19
CA ALA A 342 -12.53 -13.77 26.96
C ALA A 342 -12.43 -12.71 25.88
N THR A 343 -11.44 -11.84 26.01
CA THR A 343 -11.00 -10.94 24.93
C THR A 343 -9.61 -11.35 24.45
N ALA A 344 -9.42 -11.38 23.13
CA ALA A 344 -8.15 -11.68 22.50
C ALA A 344 -7.85 -10.72 21.35
N GLN A 345 -6.59 -10.31 21.20
CA GLN A 345 -6.18 -9.58 19.99
C GLN A 345 -5.93 -10.50 18.80
N GLY A 346 -5.49 -11.73 19.07
CA GLY A 346 -5.40 -12.76 18.04
C GLY A 346 -5.54 -14.19 18.58
N LEU A 347 -5.83 -15.10 17.66
CA LEU A 347 -5.89 -16.55 17.89
C LEU A 347 -4.84 -17.30 17.08
N GLN A 348 -3.98 -18.06 17.77
CA GLN A 348 -2.86 -18.77 17.16
C GLN A 348 -3.05 -20.29 17.16
N ASN A 349 -2.77 -20.91 16.01
CA ASN A 349 -2.66 -22.36 15.88
C ASN A 349 -1.23 -22.84 16.01
N ALA A 350 -0.90 -23.54 17.09
CA ALA A 350 0.35 -24.29 17.19
C ALA A 350 0.19 -25.79 16.86
N ALA A 351 -1.04 -26.29 16.70
CA ALA A 351 -1.33 -27.67 16.35
C ALA A 351 -1.17 -27.93 14.84
N THR A 352 -0.75 -29.13 14.48
CA THR A 352 -0.54 -29.59 13.09
C THR A 352 -1.78 -30.22 12.46
N GLY A 353 -2.98 -29.96 12.98
CA GLY A 353 -4.22 -30.57 12.52
C GLY A 353 -5.44 -29.67 12.70
N ASN A 354 -6.61 -30.23 12.41
CA ASN A 354 -7.89 -29.56 12.61
C ASN A 354 -8.09 -29.25 14.11
N ILE A 355 -8.58 -28.05 14.40
CA ILE A 355 -8.90 -27.60 15.75
C ILE A 355 -10.41 -27.44 15.86
N THR A 356 -10.96 -27.97 16.94
CA THR A 356 -12.31 -27.63 17.40
C THR A 356 -12.23 -26.85 18.71
N VAL A 357 -12.78 -25.63 18.71
CA VAL A 357 -12.95 -24.80 19.90
C VAL A 357 -14.42 -24.80 20.31
N ALA A 358 -14.71 -25.38 21.47
CA ALA A 358 -16.02 -25.29 22.08
C ALA A 358 -16.12 -24.00 22.90
N LEU A 359 -16.96 -23.07 22.45
CA LEU A 359 -17.26 -21.82 23.16
C LEU A 359 -18.23 -22.04 24.33
N GLY A 360 -19.02 -23.13 24.30
CA GLY A 360 -20.10 -23.35 25.27
C GLY A 360 -21.07 -22.17 25.27
N THR A 361 -21.39 -21.63 26.45
CA THR A 361 -22.19 -20.42 26.64
C THR A 361 -21.36 -19.12 26.69
N ASN A 362 -20.04 -19.22 26.55
CA ASN A 362 -19.11 -18.10 26.69
C ASN A 362 -18.92 -17.34 25.37
N LYS A 363 -18.61 -16.05 25.49
CA LYS A 363 -18.28 -15.16 24.37
C LYS A 363 -16.78 -14.98 24.23
N LEU A 364 -16.30 -15.15 23.01
CA LEU A 364 -14.94 -14.81 22.61
C LEU A 364 -14.95 -13.49 21.85
N THR A 365 -14.49 -12.42 22.48
CA THR A 365 -14.27 -11.14 21.80
C THR A 365 -12.91 -11.14 21.12
N VAL A 366 -12.87 -10.88 19.81
CA VAL A 366 -11.64 -10.82 19.03
C VAL A 366 -11.45 -9.46 18.40
N ASN A 367 -10.28 -8.86 18.62
CA ASN A 367 -9.85 -7.59 18.01
C ASN A 367 -9.15 -7.80 16.65
N GLY A 368 -9.39 -8.95 16.03
CA GLY A 368 -9.46 -8.99 14.60
C GLY A 368 -8.59 -9.98 13.86
N LEU A 369 -7.83 -10.89 14.48
CA LEU A 369 -7.14 -11.91 13.67
C LEU A 369 -7.29 -13.31 14.22
N LEU A 370 -7.80 -14.18 13.35
CA LEU A 370 -7.63 -15.61 13.48
C LEU A 370 -6.71 -16.09 12.35
N SER A 371 -5.49 -16.53 12.72
CA SER A 371 -4.51 -17.06 11.76
C SER A 371 -4.62 -18.57 11.66
N ILE A 372 -4.85 -19.08 10.46
CA ILE A 372 -5.08 -20.51 10.21
C ILE A 372 -3.92 -21.08 9.40
N ASN A 373 -3.23 -22.06 9.99
CA ASN A 373 -2.16 -22.82 9.31
C ASN A 373 -2.72 -23.49 8.04
N SER A 374 -1.90 -23.53 6.99
CA SER A 374 -2.24 -24.24 5.75
C SER A 374 -2.63 -25.69 6.05
N GLY A 375 -3.74 -26.16 5.46
CA GLY A 375 -4.24 -27.52 5.63
C GLY A 375 -4.95 -27.83 6.95
N ALA A 376 -5.05 -26.87 7.88
CA ALA A 376 -5.85 -27.03 9.10
C ALA A 376 -7.24 -26.41 8.92
N THR A 377 -8.26 -27.04 9.50
CA THR A 377 -9.58 -26.42 9.70
C THR A 377 -9.72 -25.93 11.14
N TRP A 378 -10.13 -24.68 11.33
CA TRP A 378 -10.58 -24.18 12.63
C TRP A 378 -12.09 -24.18 12.71
N SER A 379 -12.63 -24.96 13.64
CA SER A 379 -14.06 -25.09 13.88
C SER A 379 -14.42 -24.50 15.23
N PHE A 380 -15.29 -23.50 15.24
CA PHE A 380 -15.87 -22.96 16.47
C PHE A 380 -17.30 -23.44 16.61
N THR A 381 -17.61 -24.02 17.77
CA THR A 381 -18.95 -24.48 18.11
C THR A 381 -19.42 -23.81 19.38
N SER A 382 -20.69 -23.40 19.43
CA SER A 382 -21.33 -22.86 20.64
C SER A 382 -22.52 -23.70 21.06
N SER A 383 -22.85 -23.65 22.35
CA SER A 383 -24.14 -24.12 22.87
C SER A 383 -24.84 -22.99 23.61
N GLY A 384 -26.12 -22.77 23.32
CA GLY A 384 -26.87 -21.66 23.92
C GLY A 384 -26.37 -20.29 23.45
N SER A 385 -25.91 -19.45 24.37
CA SER A 385 -25.57 -18.03 24.13
C SER A 385 -24.11 -17.74 23.75
N GLY A 386 -23.27 -18.78 23.64
CA GLY A 386 -21.87 -18.58 23.28
C GLY A 386 -21.72 -18.11 21.85
N GLY A 387 -20.60 -17.45 21.55
CA GLY A 387 -20.37 -16.88 20.22
C GLY A 387 -19.08 -16.09 20.12
N ILE A 388 -18.82 -15.58 18.92
CA ILE A 388 -17.70 -14.69 18.65
C ILE A 388 -18.22 -13.26 18.61
N THR A 389 -17.55 -12.35 19.31
CA THR A 389 -17.85 -10.92 19.27
C THR A 389 -16.71 -10.18 18.58
N ILE A 390 -17.04 -9.35 17.58
CA ILE A 390 -16.05 -8.47 16.95
C ILE A 390 -15.73 -7.35 17.93
N GLY A 391 -14.46 -7.21 18.28
CA GLY A 391 -14.01 -6.29 19.30
C GLY A 391 -13.84 -4.85 18.80
N SER A 392 -13.09 -4.04 19.55
CA SER A 392 -12.98 -2.59 19.35
C SER A 392 -12.34 -2.17 18.02
N GLU A 393 -11.56 -3.06 17.41
CA GLU A 393 -10.95 -2.85 16.09
C GLU A 393 -11.97 -2.95 14.94
N LYS A 394 -13.20 -3.40 15.22
CA LYS A 394 -14.32 -3.44 14.26
C LYS A 394 -14.05 -4.26 13.00
N ASP A 395 -13.09 -5.17 13.04
CA ASP A 395 -12.82 -6.11 11.96
C ASP A 395 -12.51 -7.47 12.57
N LEU A 396 -13.08 -8.52 12.01
CA LEU A 396 -12.67 -9.90 12.23
C LEU A 396 -11.98 -10.37 10.96
N ILE A 397 -10.66 -10.41 10.98
CA ILE A 397 -9.83 -10.87 9.89
C ILE A 397 -9.55 -12.37 10.10
N LEU A 398 -9.91 -13.17 9.12
CA LEU A 398 -9.56 -14.58 9.03
C LEU A 398 -8.43 -14.66 8.02
N ALA A 399 -7.19 -14.86 8.49
CA ALA A 399 -6.04 -14.90 7.61
C ALA A 399 -5.38 -16.28 7.56
N GLY A 400 -4.89 -16.66 6.39
CA GLY A 400 -4.13 -17.89 6.18
C GLY A 400 -4.70 -18.79 5.09
N ALA A 401 -4.07 -19.95 4.93
CA ALA A 401 -4.38 -20.92 3.88
C ALA A 401 -5.22 -22.11 4.36
N GLY A 402 -5.51 -22.18 5.66
CA GLY A 402 -6.42 -23.19 6.22
C GLY A 402 -7.88 -22.77 6.15
N ASN A 403 -8.77 -23.71 6.42
CA ASN A 403 -10.22 -23.48 6.36
C ASN A 403 -10.75 -22.96 7.71
N PHE A 404 -11.78 -22.14 7.66
CA PHE A 404 -12.51 -21.66 8.82
C PHE A 404 -13.95 -22.16 8.78
N SER A 405 -14.42 -22.73 9.87
CA SER A 405 -15.82 -23.12 10.06
C SER A 405 -16.34 -22.52 11.36
N LEU A 406 -17.46 -21.81 11.26
CA LEU A 406 -18.12 -21.23 12.42
C LEU A 406 -19.57 -21.69 12.47
N ALA A 407 -19.85 -22.50 13.49
CA ALA A 407 -21.19 -22.90 13.91
C ALA A 407 -21.52 -22.21 15.25
N ALA A 408 -21.31 -20.89 15.29
CA ALA A 408 -21.63 -20.05 16.43
C ALA A 408 -22.00 -18.62 15.96
N PRO A 409 -22.88 -17.90 16.68
CA PRO A 409 -23.21 -16.52 16.36
C PRO A 409 -21.99 -15.60 16.31
N ILE A 410 -21.94 -14.71 15.31
CA ILE A 410 -21.06 -13.54 15.30
C ILE A 410 -21.88 -12.32 15.72
N SER A 411 -21.42 -11.60 16.72
CA SER A 411 -22.03 -10.34 17.15
C SER A 411 -21.08 -9.16 17.02
N ASN A 412 -21.62 -7.99 16.71
CA ASN A 412 -20.95 -6.71 16.89
C ASN A 412 -20.84 -6.38 18.39
N ASN A 413 -19.80 -5.66 18.81
CA ASN A 413 -19.70 -5.09 20.16
C ASN A 413 -20.60 -3.86 20.42
N GLY A 414 -21.35 -3.40 19.40
CA GLY A 414 -22.23 -2.24 19.49
C GLY A 414 -21.55 -0.90 19.16
N GLY A 415 -20.27 -0.90 18.75
CA GLY A 415 -19.47 0.29 18.47
C GLY A 415 -19.57 0.86 17.05
N GLY A 416 -20.59 0.48 16.28
CA GLY A 416 -20.77 0.85 14.87
C GLY A 416 -20.54 -0.31 13.91
N LEU A 417 -20.29 -0.05 12.62
CA LEU A 417 -20.12 -1.11 11.61
C LEU A 417 -18.90 -1.99 11.94
N SER A 418 -19.08 -3.31 11.83
CA SER A 418 -18.01 -4.31 11.99
C SER A 418 -17.83 -5.09 10.68
N GLY A 419 -16.59 -5.37 10.31
CA GLY A 419 -16.22 -6.15 9.12
C GLY A 419 -15.89 -7.61 9.45
N LEU A 420 -16.11 -8.47 8.48
CA LEU A 420 -15.52 -9.81 8.41
C LEU A 420 -14.66 -9.84 7.14
N THR A 421 -13.34 -9.97 7.31
CA THR A 421 -12.38 -9.93 6.23
C THR A 421 -11.73 -11.30 6.06
N LEU A 422 -11.82 -11.90 4.87
CA LEU A 422 -11.08 -13.13 4.54
C LEU A 422 -9.79 -12.74 3.79
N ALA A 423 -8.64 -13.02 4.41
CA ALA A 423 -7.33 -12.68 3.89
C ALA A 423 -6.47 -13.94 3.68
N GLY A 424 -6.66 -14.63 2.55
CA GLY A 424 -5.88 -15.83 2.23
C GLY A 424 -6.56 -16.75 1.24
N ALA A 425 -6.00 -17.94 1.06
CA ALA A 425 -6.46 -18.92 0.07
C ALA A 425 -7.45 -19.97 0.63
N GLY A 426 -7.71 -19.96 1.95
CA GLY A 426 -8.64 -20.89 2.59
C GLY A 426 -10.11 -20.59 2.34
N THR A 427 -11.00 -21.52 2.71
CA THR A 427 -12.45 -21.33 2.66
C THR A 427 -13.01 -20.92 4.02
N THR A 428 -14.13 -20.19 4.00
CA THR A 428 -14.90 -19.84 5.20
C THR A 428 -16.32 -20.38 5.07
N THR A 429 -16.73 -21.21 6.03
CA THR A 429 -18.09 -21.73 6.14
C THR A 429 -18.76 -21.15 7.38
N LEU A 430 -19.84 -20.41 7.19
CA LEU A 430 -20.72 -19.91 8.25
C LEU A 430 -22.02 -20.74 8.21
N THR A 431 -22.35 -21.41 9.31
CA THR A 431 -23.54 -22.29 9.39
C THR A 431 -24.48 -21.90 10.51
#